data_AF-A0A521RH97-F1
#
_entry.id   AF-A0A521RH97-F1
#
_cell.length_a   1.000
_cell.length_b   1.000
_cell.length_c   1.000
_cell.angle_alpha   90.00
_cell.angle_beta   90.00
_cell.angle_gamma   90.00
#
_symmetry.space_group_name_H-M   'P 1'
#
loop_
_entity.id
_entity.type
_entity.pdbx_description
1 polymer ?
#
loop_
_entity_poly.entity_id
_entity_poly.type
_entity_poly.pdbx_seq_one_letter_code
_entity_poly.pdbx_strand_id
1 'polypeptide(L)'
;MRDQTRISSHLWRGMLIICCMLCGHSIQAQDAAEPTYTVLNPTGFAPPIARKSMAPRPADLAGKTIYLVDVTFDNGDMLLLEMQKWLAANRPEIKTEFRVKKGFYAADDPELWQEMKANNGLMIMAIGH
;
A
#
# COMPACT_ATOMS: atom_id res chain seq x y z
N MET A 1 47.91 33.64 93.91
CA MET A 1 47.58 35.02 93.49
C MET A 1 47.75 35.08 91.98
N ARG A 2 46.68 35.51 91.28
CA ARG A 2 46.43 35.63 89.82
C ARG A 2 47.69 35.99 88.99
N ASP A 3 47.84 35.62 87.72
CA ASP A 3 46.88 35.88 86.64
C ASP A 3 47.23 35.13 85.34
N GLN A 4 46.20 34.87 84.53
CA GLN A 4 46.23 34.30 83.19
C GLN A 4 46.74 35.31 82.15
N THR A 5 47.12 34.85 80.94
CA THR A 5 46.43 35.14 79.66
C THR A 5 47.31 34.91 78.41
N ARG A 6 46.62 34.53 77.32
CA ARG A 6 47.00 34.62 75.90
C ARG A 6 47.95 33.58 75.30
N ILE A 7 47.34 32.50 74.81
CA ILE A 7 47.77 31.87 73.55
C ILE A 7 46.54 31.85 72.63
N SER A 8 46.43 32.85 71.75
CA SER A 8 45.26 33.07 70.88
C SER A 8 45.58 32.78 69.41
N SER A 9 44.92 31.75 68.88
CA SER A 9 44.15 31.74 67.60
C SER A 9 44.80 32.12 66.25
N HIS A 10 46.10 32.38 66.15
CA HIS A 10 46.73 32.74 64.87
C HIS A 10 47.01 31.56 63.91
N LEU A 11 46.93 30.32 64.39
CA LEU A 11 47.24 29.12 63.58
C LEU A 11 46.05 28.56 62.78
N TRP A 12 44.80 28.97 63.07
CA TRP A 12 43.63 28.52 62.28
C TRP A 12 43.39 29.41 61.05
N ARG A 13 43.71 30.70 61.13
CA ARG A 13 43.38 31.67 60.07
C ARG A 13 44.21 31.55 58.79
N GLY A 14 45.31 30.79 58.80
CA GLY A 14 46.18 30.58 57.64
C GLY A 14 45.77 29.45 56.70
N MET A 15 44.87 28.55 57.11
CA MET A 15 44.61 27.28 56.40
C MET A 15 43.31 27.27 55.57
N LEU A 16 42.65 28.41 55.38
CA LEU A 16 41.36 28.49 54.66
C LEU A 16 41.38 29.36 53.40
N ILE A 17 42.51 29.97 53.03
CA ILE A 17 42.63 30.80 51.82
C ILE A 17 43.40 30.10 50.69
N ILE A 18 44.10 29.00 50.96
CA ILE A 18 44.92 28.29 49.95
C ILE A 18 44.11 27.25 49.14
N CYS A 19 42.89 26.88 49.55
CA CYS A 19 42.12 25.82 48.90
C CYS A 19 41.27 26.30 47.69
N CYS A 20 41.02 27.60 47.53
CA CYS A 20 40.14 28.10 46.45
C CYS A 20 40.86 28.45 45.13
N MET A 21 42.19 28.44 45.07
CA MET A 21 42.95 28.76 43.84
C MET A 21 43.35 27.54 42.99
N LEU A 22 42.92 26.33 43.35
CA LEU A 22 43.17 25.10 42.57
C LEU A 22 41.96 24.64 41.73
N CYS A 23 40.84 25.35 41.79
CA CYS A 23 39.63 25.03 41.00
C CYS A 23 39.47 25.92 39.76
N GLY A 24 40.58 26.32 39.13
CA GLY A 24 40.57 26.94 37.81
C GLY A 24 40.33 25.90 36.71
N HIS A 25 39.20 25.20 36.74
CA HIS A 25 38.76 24.42 35.58
C HIS A 25 37.90 25.33 34.70
N SER A 26 38.41 25.65 33.53
CA SER A 26 37.60 26.22 32.45
C SER A 26 36.47 25.23 32.15
N ILE A 27 35.21 25.60 32.40
CA ILE A 27 34.08 24.86 31.84
C ILE A 27 34.12 25.13 30.34
N GLN A 28 34.71 24.21 29.57
CA GLN A 28 34.44 24.17 28.14
C GLN A 28 33.00 23.74 27.97
N ALA A 29 32.22 24.48 27.18
CA ALA A 29 30.93 24.03 26.71
C ALA A 29 31.18 22.72 25.93
N GLN A 30 30.74 21.59 26.49
CA GLN A 30 30.57 20.38 25.70
C GLN A 30 29.49 20.69 24.68
N ASP A 31 29.86 20.74 23.41
CA ASP A 31 28.91 20.64 22.31
C ASP A 31 28.15 19.33 22.55
N ALA A 32 26.94 19.44 23.11
CA ALA A 32 26.09 18.30 23.33
C ALA A 32 25.73 17.79 21.94
N ALA A 33 26.34 16.68 21.52
CA ALA A 33 26.02 16.05 20.25
C ALA A 33 24.52 15.72 20.26
N GLU A 34 23.74 16.49 19.51
CA GLU A 34 22.30 16.29 19.36
C GLU A 34 22.05 14.85 18.93
N PRO A 35 21.12 14.12 19.58
CA PRO A 35 20.87 12.73 19.26
C PRO A 35 20.41 12.60 17.81
N THR A 36 21.11 11.77 17.04
CA THR A 36 20.70 11.45 15.67
C THR A 36 19.56 10.44 15.71
N TYR A 37 18.46 10.76 15.05
CA TYR A 37 17.31 9.86 14.92
C TYR A 37 17.29 9.21 13.54
N THR A 38 17.21 7.88 13.51
CA THR A 38 16.90 7.15 12.28
C THR A 38 15.38 7.18 12.07
N VAL A 39 14.93 7.85 11.02
CA VAL A 39 13.53 7.91 10.63
C VAL A 39 13.30 7.04 9.39
N LEU A 40 12.26 6.22 9.42
CA LEU A 40 11.86 5.42 8.26
C LEU A 40 11.04 6.27 7.28
N ASN A 41 11.25 6.06 5.97
CA ASN A 41 10.40 6.68 4.96
C ASN A 41 8.98 6.07 5.04
N PRO A 42 7.93 6.86 5.34
CA PRO A 42 6.57 6.35 5.46
C PRO A 42 5.97 5.86 4.13
N THR A 43 6.56 6.19 2.98
CA THR A 43 6.01 5.83 1.67
C THR A 43 6.28 4.38 1.27
N GLY A 44 7.23 3.69 1.94
CA GLY A 44 7.64 2.33 1.56
C GLY A 44 8.15 2.21 0.12
N PHE A 45 8.39 0.97 -0.33
CA PHE A 45 8.61 0.64 -1.74
C PHE A 45 7.49 -0.32 -2.17
N ALA A 46 6.84 -0.02 -3.29
CA ALA A 46 5.83 -0.91 -3.84
C ALA A 46 6.49 -2.27 -4.21
N PRO A 47 5.81 -3.41 -3.96
CA PRO A 47 6.34 -4.70 -4.35
C PRO A 47 6.51 -4.77 -5.88
N PRO A 48 7.48 -5.56 -6.38
CA PRO A 48 7.66 -5.74 -7.82
C PRO A 48 6.38 -6.31 -8.43
N ILE A 49 5.88 -5.65 -9.48
CA ILE A 49 4.65 -6.04 -10.16
C ILE A 49 5.00 -7.00 -11.30
N ALA A 50 4.53 -8.24 -11.22
CA ALA A 50 4.65 -9.18 -12.33
C ALA A 50 3.61 -8.88 -13.41
N ARG A 51 4.06 -8.72 -14.67
CA ARG A 51 3.15 -8.56 -15.81
C ARG A 51 2.45 -9.90 -16.09
N LYS A 52 1.12 -9.90 -16.10
CA LYS A 52 0.34 -11.01 -16.64
C LYS A 52 0.11 -10.77 -18.13
N SER A 53 0.35 -11.77 -18.96
CA SER A 53 0.01 -11.70 -20.38
C SER A 53 -1.51 -11.64 -20.55
N MET A 54 -1.97 -10.86 -21.52
CA MET A 54 -3.37 -10.93 -21.95
C MET A 54 -3.67 -12.31 -22.54
N ALA A 55 -4.94 -12.69 -22.57
CA ALA A 55 -5.38 -13.88 -23.28
C ALA A 55 -4.92 -13.81 -24.76
N PRO A 56 -4.44 -14.92 -25.35
CA PRO A 56 -4.08 -14.95 -26.76
C PRO A 56 -5.26 -14.51 -27.63
N ARG A 57 -5.02 -13.58 -28.55
CA ARG A 57 -6.03 -13.14 -29.51
C ARG A 57 -6.26 -14.26 -30.53
N PRO A 58 -7.49 -14.76 -30.72
CA PRO A 58 -7.76 -15.70 -31.79
C PRO A 58 -7.68 -15.01 -33.16
N ALA A 59 -7.27 -15.75 -34.19
CA ALA A 59 -7.16 -15.23 -35.55
C ALA A 59 -8.55 -14.92 -36.16
N ASP A 60 -9.55 -15.71 -35.80
CA ASP A 60 -10.95 -15.56 -36.21
C ASP A 60 -11.91 -15.92 -35.06
N LEU A 61 -13.20 -15.75 -35.30
CA LEU A 61 -14.28 -16.11 -34.38
C LEU A 61 -15.16 -17.25 -34.90
N ALA A 62 -14.79 -17.88 -36.02
CA ALA A 62 -15.62 -18.89 -36.66
C ALA A 62 -15.71 -20.15 -35.79
N GLY A 63 -16.94 -20.61 -35.53
CA GLY A 63 -17.21 -21.75 -34.67
C GLY A 63 -16.90 -21.52 -33.19
N LYS A 64 -16.57 -20.29 -32.77
CA LYS A 64 -16.37 -19.91 -31.37
C LYS A 64 -17.71 -19.61 -30.69
N THR A 65 -17.75 -19.85 -29.39
CA THR A 65 -18.85 -19.41 -28.53
C THR A 65 -18.44 -18.12 -27.83
N ILE A 66 -19.23 -17.06 -28.02
CA ILE A 66 -19.09 -15.77 -27.34
C ILE A 66 -20.18 -15.65 -26.29
N TYR A 67 -19.78 -15.55 -25.04
CA TYR A 67 -20.64 -15.25 -23.92
C TYR A 67 -20.86 -13.73 -23.82
N LEU A 68 -22.12 -13.33 -23.86
CA LEU A 68 -22.58 -11.96 -23.65
C LEU A 68 -23.03 -11.85 -22.20
N VAL A 69 -22.15 -11.31 -21.35
CA VAL A 69 -22.31 -11.31 -19.90
C VAL A 69 -22.79 -9.95 -19.42
N ASP A 70 -24.03 -9.90 -18.96
CA ASP A 70 -24.58 -8.74 -18.27
C ASP A 70 -24.19 -8.75 -16.79
N VAL A 71 -23.81 -7.59 -16.26
CA VAL A 71 -23.50 -7.39 -14.83
C VAL A 71 -24.57 -6.54 -14.14
N THR A 72 -25.77 -6.46 -14.72
CA THR A 72 -26.92 -5.68 -14.24
C THR A 72 -26.67 -4.17 -14.20
N PHE A 73 -25.77 -3.70 -15.07
CA PHE A 73 -25.62 -2.27 -15.31
C PHE A 73 -26.81 -1.75 -16.14
N ASP A 74 -27.17 -0.49 -15.96
CA ASP A 74 -28.36 0.08 -16.60
C ASP A 74 -28.32 -0.11 -18.13
N ASN A 75 -29.35 -0.79 -18.66
CA ASN A 75 -29.51 -1.18 -20.06
C ASN A 75 -28.36 -2.00 -20.68
N GLY A 76 -27.50 -2.63 -19.84
CA GLY A 76 -26.42 -3.51 -20.31
C GLY A 76 -26.96 -4.74 -21.04
N ASP A 77 -28.03 -5.32 -20.52
CA ASP A 77 -28.78 -6.41 -21.14
C ASP A 77 -29.32 -6.04 -22.53
N MET A 78 -29.93 -4.86 -22.68
CA MET A 78 -30.50 -4.39 -23.95
C MET A 78 -29.42 -4.28 -25.03
N LEU A 79 -28.27 -3.69 -24.68
CA LEU A 79 -27.12 -3.60 -25.58
C LEU A 79 -26.65 -4.99 -26.02
N LEU A 80 -26.45 -5.90 -25.06
CA LEU A 80 -25.96 -7.25 -25.34
C LEU A 80 -26.94 -8.06 -26.18
N LEU A 81 -28.25 -7.96 -25.92
CA LEU A 81 -29.27 -8.64 -26.72
C LEU A 81 -29.32 -8.10 -28.15
N GLU A 82 -29.13 -6.80 -28.37
CA GLU A 82 -29.06 -6.24 -29.72
C GLU A 82 -27.78 -6.69 -30.45
N MET A 83 -26.65 -6.74 -29.75
CA MET A 83 -25.43 -7.35 -30.28
C MET A 83 -25.63 -8.82 -30.66
N GLN A 84 -26.37 -9.58 -29.84
CA GLN A 84 -26.69 -10.97 -30.12
C GLN A 84 -27.47 -11.11 -31.43
N LYS A 85 -28.52 -10.30 -31.62
CA LYS A 85 -29.32 -10.27 -32.86
C LYS A 85 -28.46 -9.91 -34.07
N TRP A 86 -27.60 -8.89 -33.94
CA TRP A 86 -26.72 -8.48 -35.03
C TRP A 86 -25.75 -9.58 -35.41
N LEU A 87 -25.14 -10.26 -34.44
CA LEU A 87 -24.22 -11.39 -34.68
C LEU A 87 -24.96 -12.56 -35.35
N ALA A 88 -26.16 -12.90 -34.91
CA ALA A 88 -26.96 -13.95 -35.54
C ALA A 88 -27.30 -13.63 -37.01
N ALA A 89 -27.58 -12.36 -37.33
CA ALA A 89 -27.93 -11.93 -38.68
C ALA A 89 -26.72 -11.79 -39.62
N ASN A 90 -25.58 -11.31 -39.11
CA ASN A 90 -24.44 -10.91 -39.94
C ASN A 90 -23.25 -11.89 -39.86
N ARG A 91 -23.16 -12.67 -38.78
CA ARG A 91 -22.05 -13.56 -38.45
C ARG A 91 -22.56 -14.90 -37.89
N PRO A 92 -23.41 -15.63 -38.64
CA PRO A 92 -24.07 -16.86 -38.15
C PRO A 92 -23.09 -17.99 -37.80
N GLU A 93 -21.84 -17.91 -38.27
CA GLU A 93 -20.78 -18.84 -37.89
C GLU A 93 -20.30 -18.67 -36.42
N ILE A 94 -20.69 -17.57 -35.75
CA ILE A 94 -20.38 -17.28 -34.36
C ILE A 94 -21.55 -17.73 -33.48
N LYS A 95 -21.28 -18.57 -32.48
CA LYS A 95 -22.27 -18.95 -31.46
C LYS A 95 -22.28 -17.91 -30.36
N THR A 96 -23.45 -17.53 -29.86
CA THR A 96 -23.59 -16.53 -28.80
C THR A 96 -24.45 -17.04 -27.65
N GLU A 97 -24.00 -16.84 -26.42
CA GLU A 97 -24.68 -17.26 -25.19
C GLU A 97 -24.89 -16.06 -24.27
N PHE A 98 -26.14 -15.67 -23.99
CA PHE A 98 -26.42 -14.59 -23.03
C PHE A 98 -26.42 -15.14 -21.59
N ARG A 99 -25.72 -14.47 -20.67
CA ARG A 99 -25.68 -14.81 -19.25
C ARG A 99 -25.77 -13.54 -18.41
N VAL A 100 -26.44 -13.64 -17.27
CA VAL A 100 -26.43 -12.59 -16.24
C VAL A 100 -25.49 -13.08 -15.13
N LYS A 101 -24.46 -12.28 -14.83
CA LYS A 101 -23.50 -12.57 -13.78
C LYS A 101 -24.18 -12.48 -12.40
N LYS A 102 -23.90 -13.44 -11.52
CA LYS A 102 -24.39 -13.43 -10.15
C LYS A 102 -23.64 -12.40 -9.29
N GLY A 103 -24.37 -11.81 -8.35
CA GLY A 103 -23.83 -10.85 -7.38
C GLY A 103 -23.49 -9.48 -8.00
N PHE A 104 -22.95 -8.58 -7.18
CA PHE A 104 -22.53 -7.26 -7.63
C PHE A 104 -21.30 -7.33 -8.55
N TYR A 105 -20.95 -6.22 -9.19
CA TYR A 105 -19.88 -6.14 -10.19
C TYR A 105 -18.57 -6.82 -9.76
N ALA A 106 -18.07 -6.54 -8.55
CA ALA A 106 -16.80 -7.11 -8.07
C ALA A 106 -16.94 -8.46 -7.35
N ALA A 107 -18.16 -8.99 -7.20
CA ALA A 107 -18.37 -10.34 -6.66
C ALA A 107 -17.83 -11.39 -7.64
N ASP A 108 -17.33 -12.51 -7.12
CA ASP A 108 -16.95 -13.62 -7.98
C ASP A 108 -18.18 -14.43 -8.43
N ASP A 109 -18.10 -15.04 -9.62
CA ASP A 109 -19.10 -15.97 -10.15
C ASP A 109 -18.39 -17.24 -10.67
N PRO A 110 -17.91 -18.10 -9.75
CA PRO A 110 -17.06 -19.23 -10.11
C PRO A 110 -17.78 -20.23 -11.03
N GLU A 111 -19.09 -20.39 -10.89
CA GLU A 111 -19.88 -21.28 -11.74
C GLU A 111 -19.88 -20.80 -13.19
N LEU A 112 -20.16 -19.51 -13.43
CA LEU A 112 -20.12 -18.92 -14.76
C LEU A 112 -18.71 -19.02 -15.38
N TRP A 113 -17.66 -18.76 -14.59
CA TRP A 113 -16.28 -18.87 -15.09
C TRP A 113 -15.90 -20.30 -15.47
N GLN A 114 -16.37 -21.29 -14.72
CA GLN A 114 -16.12 -22.70 -15.03
C GLN A 114 -16.89 -23.14 -16.28
N GLU A 115 -18.16 -22.72 -16.43
CA GLU A 115 -18.94 -22.97 -17.65
C GLU A 115 -18.21 -22.43 -18.89
N MET A 116 -17.78 -21.17 -18.85
CA MET A 116 -17.12 -20.52 -19.98
C MET A 116 -15.77 -21.18 -20.31
N LYS A 117 -15.00 -21.57 -19.29
CA LYS A 117 -13.73 -22.30 -19.48
C LYS A 117 -13.96 -23.67 -20.10
N ALA A 118 -14.94 -24.43 -19.61
CA ALA A 118 -15.27 -25.76 -20.13
C ALA A 118 -15.67 -25.71 -21.61
N ASN A 119 -16.34 -24.62 -22.03
CA ASN A 119 -16.75 -24.40 -23.41
C ASN A 119 -15.68 -23.71 -24.27
N ASN A 120 -14.49 -23.44 -23.74
CA ASN A 120 -13.44 -22.63 -24.38
C ASN A 120 -14.01 -21.31 -24.96
N GLY A 121 -14.91 -20.69 -24.20
CA GLY A 121 -15.68 -19.53 -24.58
C GLY A 121 -14.91 -18.23 -24.51
N LEU A 122 -15.29 -17.29 -25.38
CA LEU A 122 -14.86 -15.90 -25.33
C LEU A 122 -15.92 -15.06 -24.61
N MET A 123 -15.55 -13.89 -24.09
CA MET A 123 -16.48 -13.04 -23.32
C MET A 123 -16.55 -11.63 -23.87
N ILE A 124 -17.77 -11.10 -23.93
CA ILE A 124 -18.06 -9.68 -23.95
C ILE A 124 -18.86 -9.40 -22.68
N MET A 125 -18.38 -8.47 -21.87
CA MET A 125 -19.05 -8.11 -20.62
C MET A 125 -19.49 -6.66 -20.70
N ALA A 126 -20.77 -6.40 -20.46
CA ALA A 126 -21.29 -5.04 -20.37
C ALA A 126 -20.93 -4.46 -19.00
N ILE A 127 -19.87 -3.65 -18.94
CA ILE A 127 -19.45 -2.95 -17.73
C ILE A 127 -19.80 -1.47 -17.87
N GLY A 128 -20.42 -0.90 -16.83
CA GLY A 128 -20.70 0.53 -16.76
C GLY A 128 -19.51 1.38 -16.34
N HIS A 129 -19.63 2.70 -16.49
CA HIS A 129 -18.68 3.70 -15.97
C HIS A 129 -19.25 4.42 -14.76
#